data_AF-A0A1X0NEJ8-F1
#
_entry.id   AF-A0A1X0NEJ8-F1
#
_cell.length_a   1.000
_cell.length_b   1.000
_cell.length_c   1.000
_cell.angle_alpha   90.00
_cell.angle_beta   90.00
_cell.angle_gamma   90.00
#
_symmetry.space_group_name_H-M   'P 1'
#
loop_
_entity.id
_entity.type
_entity.pdbx_description
1 polymer ?
#
loop_
_entity_poly.entity_id
_entity_poly.type
_entity_poly.pdbx_seq_one_letter_code
_entity_poly.pdbx_strand_id
1 'polypeptide(L)'
;MAPREEEGVGIYYTALTMAFFEDLGYYKANWGMEEPMSWGHKKGCSFINEACIKNGISRYPETFCNTSTTRCTSNRYALGECESLEDLDADNEIDFCPIIVGSTVIQEGGDSQPTSFCTFGDESLLTGSLIGPDSWCLDGEGLQVQNTRKSVESLSGVCAQVSCDEGRRTVEVQYKGSNTFKECPEGTSIDVESSAFQSGGKIKCPKYDEVCTITPDGRSRLSMN
;
A
#
# COMPACT_ATOMS: atom_id res chain seq x y z
N MET A 1 12.98 3.12 9.08
CA MET A 1 13.16 4.52 9.52
C MET A 1 12.99 5.47 8.33
N ALA A 2 11.79 5.55 7.76
CA ALA A 2 11.52 6.56 6.74
C ALA A 2 11.25 7.92 7.43
N PRO A 3 11.64 9.06 6.82
CA PRO A 3 11.49 10.38 7.43
C PRO A 3 10.05 10.91 7.43
N ARG A 4 9.12 10.29 6.68
CA ARG A 4 7.69 10.61 6.79
C ARG A 4 7.11 9.92 8.02
N GLU A 5 6.55 10.73 8.91
CA GLU A 5 5.65 10.27 9.97
C GLU A 5 4.35 9.76 9.33
N GLU A 6 4.38 8.54 8.77
CA GLU A 6 3.15 7.78 8.59
C GLU A 6 2.71 7.37 10.00
N GLU A 7 1.65 7.99 10.51
CA GLU A 7 1.08 7.73 11.84
C GLU A 7 0.84 6.22 12.04
N GLY A 8 1.83 5.53 12.63
CA GLY A 8 1.73 4.14 13.07
C GLY A 8 1.50 3.09 11.97
N VAL A 9 1.72 3.43 10.69
CA VAL A 9 1.34 2.55 9.57
C VAL A 9 2.53 2.28 8.66
N GLY A 10 2.75 1.00 8.33
CA GLY A 10 3.68 0.58 7.28
C GLY A 10 5.16 0.82 7.48
N ILE A 11 5.62 0.84 8.73
CA ILE A 11 7.05 0.90 9.04
C ILE A 11 7.61 -0.52 9.12
N TYR A 12 8.36 -0.91 8.09
CA TYR A 12 9.09 -2.17 8.06
C TYR A 12 10.39 -2.09 8.87
N TYR A 13 10.62 -3.04 9.77
CA TYR A 13 11.89 -3.30 10.43
C TYR A 13 12.80 -4.13 9.52
N THR A 14 13.29 -3.49 8.46
CA THR A 14 14.09 -4.15 7.43
C THR A 14 15.55 -4.36 7.85
N ALA A 15 16.24 -5.20 7.08
CA ALA A 15 17.68 -5.38 7.16
C ALA A 15 18.48 -4.06 7.09
N LEU A 16 17.97 -3.02 6.42
CA LEU A 16 18.63 -1.71 6.35
C LEU A 16 18.71 -1.03 7.73
N THR A 17 17.60 -1.06 8.49
CA THR A 17 17.55 -0.47 9.83
C THR A 17 18.35 -1.32 10.82
N MET A 18 18.24 -2.65 10.70
CA MET A 18 18.99 -3.59 11.55
C MET A 18 20.50 -3.47 11.36
N ALA A 19 20.97 -3.41 10.11
CA ALA A 19 22.39 -3.22 9.79
C ALA A 19 22.93 -1.91 10.38
N PHE A 20 22.19 -0.80 10.21
CA PHE A 20 22.56 0.49 10.78
C PHE A 20 22.77 0.40 12.31
N PHE A 21 21.87 -0.25 13.04
CA PHE A 21 22.02 -0.40 14.49
C PHE A 21 23.18 -1.30 14.90
N GLU A 22 23.50 -2.34 14.14
CA GLU A 22 24.66 -3.19 14.39
C GLU A 22 25.98 -2.47 14.10
N ASP A 23 26.05 -1.68 13.02
CA ASP A 23 27.23 -0.88 12.66
C ASP A 23 27.56 0.24 13.67
N LEU A 24 26.55 0.75 14.39
CA LEU A 24 26.77 1.66 15.51
C LEU A 24 27.46 0.98 16.72
N GLY A 25 27.46 -0.36 16.78
CA GLY A 25 28.10 -1.15 17.83
C GLY A 25 27.33 -1.26 19.14
N TYR A 26 26.12 -0.69 19.22
CA TYR A 26 25.28 -0.76 20.43
C TYR A 26 24.42 -2.03 20.50
N TYR A 27 24.08 -2.59 19.35
CA TYR A 27 23.17 -3.72 19.23
C TYR A 27 23.76 -4.79 18.32
N LYS A 28 23.22 -5.99 18.41
CA LYS A 28 23.48 -7.06 17.45
C LYS A 28 22.15 -7.47 16.84
N ALA A 29 22.05 -7.44 15.51
CA ALA A 29 20.80 -7.77 14.85
C ALA A 29 20.52 -9.28 14.97
N ASN A 30 19.25 -9.63 15.15
CA ASN A 30 18.79 -11.00 15.03
C ASN A 30 18.41 -11.28 13.57
N TRP A 31 19.42 -11.59 12.75
CA TRP A 31 19.24 -11.89 11.32
C TRP A 31 18.32 -13.09 11.10
N GLY A 32 17.49 -13.03 10.08
CA GLY A 32 16.36 -13.93 9.81
C GLY A 32 15.01 -13.39 10.30
N MET A 33 15.00 -12.31 11.07
CA MET A 33 13.79 -11.61 11.52
C MET A 33 13.55 -10.27 10.79
N GLU A 34 14.35 -9.97 9.76
CA GLU A 34 14.14 -8.78 8.93
C GLU A 34 12.82 -8.86 8.18
N GLU A 35 12.06 -7.76 8.24
CA GLU A 35 10.84 -7.65 7.46
C GLU A 35 11.18 -7.35 5.99
N PRO A 36 10.53 -8.04 5.04
CA PRO A 36 10.75 -7.79 3.63
C PRO A 36 10.14 -6.46 3.23
N MET A 37 10.84 -5.71 2.38
CA MET A 37 10.35 -4.46 1.80
C MET A 37 10.36 -4.57 0.28
N SER A 38 9.18 -4.62 -0.34
CA SER A 38 9.05 -4.71 -1.80
C SER A 38 9.61 -3.47 -2.51
N TRP A 39 9.57 -2.31 -1.87
CA TRP A 39 10.06 -1.04 -2.43
C TRP A 39 11.56 -1.11 -2.72
N GLY A 40 11.97 -0.88 -3.98
CA GLY A 40 13.37 -0.93 -4.41
C GLY A 40 13.99 -2.34 -4.46
N HIS A 41 13.29 -3.39 -4.04
CA HIS A 41 13.85 -4.75 -3.99
C HIS A 41 14.18 -5.27 -5.40
N LYS A 42 15.44 -5.69 -5.58
CA LYS A 42 15.99 -6.22 -6.84
C LYS A 42 15.85 -5.27 -8.04
N LYS A 43 15.84 -3.94 -7.81
CA LYS A 43 15.78 -2.94 -8.90
C LYS A 43 17.15 -2.55 -9.49
N GLY A 44 18.24 -2.95 -8.85
CA GLY A 44 19.61 -2.75 -9.35
C GLY A 44 20.15 -1.33 -9.14
N CYS A 45 21.40 -1.10 -9.53
CA CYS A 45 22.10 0.15 -9.26
C CYS A 45 21.46 1.38 -9.93
N SER A 46 20.87 1.20 -11.11
CA SER A 46 20.16 2.27 -11.83
C SER A 46 18.93 2.80 -11.10
N PHE A 47 18.43 2.09 -10.08
CA PHE A 47 17.34 2.59 -9.23
C PHE A 47 17.81 3.73 -8.32
N ILE A 48 19.09 3.70 -7.93
CA ILE A 48 19.71 4.67 -7.02
C ILE A 48 20.47 5.74 -7.81
N ASN A 49 21.15 5.33 -8.89
CA ASN A 49 22.12 6.17 -9.59
C ASN A 49 21.54 6.97 -10.76
N GLU A 50 20.31 6.68 -11.19
CA GLU A 50 19.72 7.30 -12.37
C GLU A 50 18.34 7.87 -12.03
N ALA A 51 17.91 8.87 -12.80
CA ALA A 51 16.60 9.48 -12.62
C ALA A 51 15.46 8.45 -12.71
N CYS A 52 14.53 8.52 -11.76
CA CYS A 52 13.32 7.70 -11.68
C CYS A 52 12.33 7.98 -12.82
N ILE A 53 12.28 9.23 -13.28
CA ILE A 53 11.47 9.66 -14.42
C ILE A 53 12.39 10.05 -15.57
N LYS A 54 12.12 9.52 -16.77
CA LYS A 54 12.83 9.87 -18.00
C LYS A 54 11.81 10.19 -19.09
N ASN A 55 11.89 11.39 -19.65
CA ASN A 55 10.93 11.89 -20.66
C ASN A 55 9.46 11.82 -20.19
N GLY A 56 9.19 12.14 -18.93
CA GLY A 56 7.84 12.08 -18.34
C GLY A 56 7.31 10.67 -18.07
N ILE A 57 8.14 9.62 -18.26
CA ILE A 57 7.76 8.23 -18.02
C ILE A 57 8.60 7.68 -16.86
N SER A 58 7.91 7.10 -15.88
CA SER A 58 8.56 6.38 -14.77
C SER A 58 9.29 5.15 -15.29
N ARG A 59 10.55 4.98 -14.88
CA ARG A 59 11.35 3.78 -15.16
C ARG A 59 11.02 2.62 -14.23
N TYR A 60 10.36 2.91 -13.12
CA TYR A 60 9.90 1.94 -12.14
C TYR A 60 8.43 2.24 -11.84
N PRO A 61 7.51 1.98 -12.79
CA PRO A 61 6.11 2.39 -12.67
C PRO A 61 5.43 1.85 -11.43
N GLU A 62 5.84 0.70 -10.91
CA GLU A 62 5.37 0.09 -9.66
C GLU A 62 5.80 0.85 -8.40
N THR A 63 6.84 1.68 -8.49
CA THR A 63 7.42 2.42 -7.36
C THR A 63 7.11 3.91 -7.46
N PHE A 64 7.40 4.49 -8.61
CA PHE A 64 7.21 5.92 -8.89
C PHE A 64 6.07 6.12 -9.87
N CYS A 65 5.30 7.18 -9.66
CA CYS A 65 4.06 7.48 -10.40
C CYS A 65 4.18 8.76 -11.23
N ASN A 66 3.07 9.17 -11.85
CA ASN A 66 2.90 10.48 -12.49
C ASN A 66 1.64 11.17 -11.92
N THR A 67 1.49 12.47 -12.15
CA THR A 67 0.54 13.41 -11.49
C THR A 67 -0.96 13.12 -11.66
N SER A 68 -1.35 11.95 -12.16
CA SER A 68 -2.76 11.55 -12.29
C SER A 68 -3.01 10.08 -11.97
N THR A 69 -2.03 9.42 -11.33
CA THR A 69 -2.16 8.02 -10.94
C THR A 69 -2.74 7.90 -9.53
N THR A 70 -3.91 7.29 -9.40
CA THR A 70 -4.42 6.76 -8.12
C THR A 70 -4.15 5.27 -8.10
N ARG A 71 -3.68 4.69 -6.98
CA ARG A 71 -3.58 3.24 -6.75
C ARG A 71 -3.24 2.98 -5.28
N CYS A 72 -2.98 1.74 -4.90
CA CYS A 72 -2.51 1.48 -3.55
C CYS A 72 -1.09 2.03 -3.31
N THR A 73 -0.84 2.50 -2.09
CA THR A 73 0.50 2.87 -1.64
C THR A 73 1.44 1.67 -1.74
N SER A 74 2.76 1.91 -1.85
CA SER A 74 3.74 0.81 -2.01
C SER A 74 3.74 -0.18 -0.84
N ASN A 75 3.35 0.29 0.35
CA ASN A 75 3.19 -0.51 1.56
C ASN A 75 1.77 -1.06 1.74
N ARG A 76 0.84 -0.79 0.80
CA ARG A 76 -0.54 -1.29 0.74
C ARG A 76 -1.48 -0.88 1.88
N TYR A 77 -1.14 0.10 2.71
CA TYR A 77 -2.02 0.48 3.81
C TYR A 77 -3.11 1.48 3.41
N ALA A 78 -2.95 2.17 2.29
CA ALA A 78 -3.91 3.17 1.87
C ALA A 78 -4.16 3.10 0.36
N LEU A 79 -5.38 3.47 -0.02
CA LEU A 79 -5.61 3.96 -1.38
C LEU A 79 -4.99 5.36 -1.45
N GLY A 80 -4.17 5.62 -2.45
CA GLY A 80 -3.40 6.84 -2.53
C GLY A 80 -3.41 7.46 -3.91
N GLU A 81 -2.92 8.68 -3.94
CA GLU A 81 -2.74 9.46 -5.15
C GLU A 81 -1.26 9.77 -5.33
N CYS A 82 -0.88 10.04 -6.58
CA CYS A 82 0.49 10.40 -6.88
C CYS A 82 0.81 11.77 -6.31
N GLU A 83 1.86 11.83 -5.50
CA GLU A 83 2.35 13.06 -4.91
C GLU A 83 2.69 14.08 -5.99
N SER A 84 2.16 15.29 -5.86
CA SER A 84 2.41 16.37 -6.80
C SER A 84 3.66 17.16 -6.39
N LEU A 85 4.29 17.82 -7.35
CA LEU A 85 5.41 18.72 -7.08
C LEU A 85 4.99 19.94 -6.24
N GLU A 86 3.71 20.33 -6.30
CA GLU A 86 3.16 21.44 -5.52
C GLU A 86 3.08 21.12 -4.02
N ASP A 87 3.08 19.83 -3.67
CA ASP A 87 3.07 19.35 -2.28
C ASP A 87 4.48 19.39 -1.62
N LEU A 88 5.50 19.80 -2.37
CA LEU A 88 6.89 19.86 -1.91
C LEU A 88 7.43 21.29 -1.95
N ASP A 89 7.84 21.81 -0.79
CA ASP A 89 8.65 23.03 -0.64
C ASP A 89 10.10 22.81 -1.19
N ALA A 90 10.22 22.40 -2.46
CA ALA A 90 11.49 21.99 -3.06
C ALA A 90 11.91 22.92 -4.20
N ASP A 91 12.87 23.81 -3.90
CA ASP A 91 13.60 24.68 -4.84
C ASP A 91 14.39 23.93 -5.94
N ASN A 92 14.32 22.59 -6.02
CA ASN A 92 15.07 21.79 -6.99
C ASN A 92 14.20 20.72 -7.66
N GLU A 93 13.64 21.10 -8.82
CA GLU A 93 12.80 20.32 -9.73
C GLU A 93 13.43 19.03 -10.32
N ILE A 94 14.73 18.77 -10.11
CA ILE A 94 15.50 17.83 -10.96
C ILE A 94 15.56 16.39 -10.42
N ASP A 95 15.37 16.16 -9.11
CA ASP A 95 15.50 14.83 -8.49
C ASP A 95 14.24 14.39 -7.73
N PHE A 96 13.06 14.90 -8.11
CA PHE A 96 11.82 14.44 -7.48
C PHE A 96 11.33 13.12 -8.09
N CYS A 97 11.17 12.12 -7.22
CA CYS A 97 10.63 10.82 -7.56
C CYS A 97 9.27 10.63 -6.90
N PRO A 98 8.17 11.08 -7.53
CA PRO A 98 6.84 11.02 -6.95
C PRO A 98 6.44 9.57 -6.67
N ILE A 99 5.89 9.37 -5.48
CA ILE A 99 5.33 8.10 -5.04
C ILE A 99 3.84 8.26 -4.79
N ILE A 100 3.15 7.14 -4.63
CA ILE A 100 1.75 7.14 -4.22
C ILE A 100 1.70 7.31 -2.71
N VAL A 101 0.98 8.34 -2.26
CA VAL A 101 0.80 8.66 -0.84
C VAL A 101 -0.67 8.56 -0.45
N GLY A 102 -0.93 8.10 0.77
CA GLY A 102 -2.26 8.14 1.36
C GLY A 102 -2.65 9.57 1.73
N SER A 103 -3.94 9.84 1.81
CA SER A 103 -4.48 11.14 2.16
C SER A 103 -4.80 11.23 3.65
N THR A 104 -4.48 12.38 4.24
CA THR A 104 -4.88 12.79 5.58
C THR A 104 -5.60 14.13 5.48
N VAL A 105 -6.50 14.43 6.41
CA VAL A 105 -7.12 15.75 6.54
C VAL A 105 -6.74 16.36 7.88
N ILE A 106 -6.36 17.63 7.88
CA ILE A 106 -6.08 18.36 9.11
C ILE A 106 -7.42 18.87 9.64
N GLN A 107 -7.83 18.39 10.81
CA GLN A 107 -9.06 18.88 11.45
C GLN A 107 -8.83 20.23 12.15
N GLU A 108 -9.94 20.92 12.45
CA GLU A 108 -9.92 22.12 13.29
C GLU A 108 -9.33 21.77 14.67
N GLY A 109 -8.09 22.18 14.92
CA GLY A 109 -7.32 21.76 16.09
C GLY A 109 -5.91 21.29 15.77
N GLY A 110 -5.59 21.07 14.50
CA GLY A 110 -4.24 20.70 14.04
C GLY A 110 -3.94 19.20 14.06
N ASP A 111 -4.94 18.37 14.37
CA ASP A 111 -4.81 16.91 14.36
C ASP A 111 -4.99 16.39 12.93
N SER A 112 -4.02 15.62 12.44
CA SER A 112 -4.13 14.91 11.17
C SER A 112 -5.01 13.69 11.35
N GLN A 113 -5.99 13.52 10.46
CA GLN A 113 -6.88 12.38 10.46
C GLN A 113 -6.74 11.63 9.14
N PRO A 114 -6.30 10.37 9.18
CA PRO A 114 -6.12 9.55 8.00
C PRO A 114 -7.46 9.24 7.34
N THR A 115 -7.63 9.57 6.06
CA THR A 115 -8.90 9.38 5.36
C THR A 115 -8.89 8.18 4.44
N SER A 116 -7.77 7.90 3.79
CA SER A 116 -7.69 6.87 2.75
C SER A 116 -7.07 5.53 3.20
N PHE A 117 -6.83 5.39 4.51
CA PHE A 117 -6.20 4.22 5.12
C PHE A 117 -7.18 3.07 5.32
N CYS A 118 -6.74 1.85 5.03
CA CYS A 118 -7.57 0.66 5.09
C CYS A 118 -7.82 0.17 6.52
N THR A 119 -6.97 0.54 7.47
CA THR A 119 -7.08 0.10 8.87
C THR A 119 -8.10 0.90 9.66
N PHE A 120 -8.08 2.22 9.51
CA PHE A 120 -8.81 3.18 10.34
C PHE A 120 -9.27 4.43 9.59
N GLY A 121 -9.19 4.43 8.24
CA GLY A 121 -9.67 5.53 7.43
C GLY A 121 -11.19 5.70 7.48
N ASP A 122 -11.68 6.69 6.75
CA ASP A 122 -13.11 7.02 6.72
C ASP A 122 -13.84 6.16 5.69
N GLU A 123 -14.66 5.22 6.15
CA GLU A 123 -15.46 4.36 5.28
C GLU A 123 -16.40 5.15 4.35
N SER A 124 -16.82 6.36 4.75
CA SER A 124 -17.69 7.20 3.94
C SER A 124 -16.99 7.80 2.72
N LEU A 125 -15.65 7.91 2.78
CA LEU A 125 -14.80 8.41 1.69
C LEU A 125 -14.25 7.27 0.83
N LEU A 126 -14.06 6.08 1.41
CA LEU A 126 -13.55 4.90 0.70
C LEU A 126 -14.69 4.02 0.16
N THR A 127 -15.42 4.54 -0.82
CA THR A 127 -16.51 3.79 -1.48
C THR A 127 -16.01 2.45 -2.04
N GLY A 128 -16.78 1.38 -1.86
CA GLY A 128 -16.38 0.04 -2.32
C GLY A 128 -15.35 -0.67 -1.42
N SER A 129 -14.83 -0.01 -0.38
CA SER A 129 -13.83 -0.59 0.52
C SER A 129 -14.45 -1.17 1.80
N LEU A 130 -13.73 -2.14 2.39
CA LEU A 130 -13.92 -2.64 3.75
C LEU A 130 -12.78 -2.13 4.63
N ILE A 131 -13.10 -1.31 5.62
CA ILE A 131 -12.13 -0.75 6.56
C ILE A 131 -12.08 -1.62 7.82
N GLY A 132 -10.89 -1.88 8.34
CA GLY A 132 -10.73 -2.67 9.54
C GLY A 132 -9.28 -3.12 9.82
N PRO A 133 -9.03 -3.72 10.99
CA PRO A 133 -7.68 -4.03 11.47
C PRO A 133 -6.90 -5.02 10.61
N ASP A 134 -7.58 -5.83 9.79
CA ASP A 134 -6.96 -6.79 8.85
C ASP A 134 -7.19 -6.38 7.38
N SER A 135 -7.59 -5.13 7.14
CA SER A 135 -7.82 -4.62 5.79
C SER A 135 -6.56 -4.02 5.18
N TRP A 136 -6.32 -4.38 3.91
CA TRP A 136 -5.21 -3.89 3.09
C TRP A 136 -5.74 -3.32 1.78
N CYS A 137 -5.02 -2.37 1.22
CA CYS A 137 -5.27 -1.85 -0.11
C CYS A 137 -4.76 -2.85 -1.16
N LEU A 138 -5.68 -3.33 -1.98
CA LEU A 138 -5.39 -4.20 -3.11
C LEU A 138 -5.65 -3.45 -4.41
N ASP A 139 -4.68 -3.48 -5.32
CA ASP A 139 -4.80 -2.84 -6.63
C ASP A 139 -5.93 -3.49 -7.44
N GLY A 140 -6.65 -2.68 -8.21
CA GLY A 140 -7.81 -3.09 -8.98
C GLY A 140 -7.64 -2.87 -10.47
N GLU A 141 -8.51 -3.51 -11.24
CA GLU A 141 -8.70 -3.24 -12.67
C GLU A 141 -10.19 -3.24 -13.00
N GLY A 142 -10.67 -2.17 -13.61
CA GLY A 142 -12.08 -2.04 -13.99
C GLY A 142 -13.07 -2.05 -12.82
N LEU A 143 -12.62 -1.78 -11.59
CA LEU A 143 -13.50 -1.70 -10.43
C LEU A 143 -14.39 -0.46 -10.57
N GLN A 144 -15.71 -0.69 -10.56
CA GLN A 144 -16.69 0.38 -10.62
C GLN A 144 -17.72 0.21 -9.53
N VAL A 145 -17.98 1.28 -8.79
CA VAL A 145 -18.96 1.31 -7.70
C VAL A 145 -19.93 2.47 -7.89
N GLN A 146 -21.17 2.31 -7.42
CA GLN A 146 -22.12 3.41 -7.35
C GLN A 146 -21.97 4.12 -6.00
N ASN A 147 -21.62 5.40 -6.02
CA ASN A 147 -21.47 6.17 -4.80
C ASN A 147 -22.82 6.66 -4.23
N THR A 148 -22.78 7.32 -3.08
CA THR A 148 -23.95 7.85 -2.37
C THR A 148 -24.77 8.87 -3.19
N ARG A 149 -24.15 9.52 -4.18
CA ARG A 149 -24.79 10.46 -5.12
C ARG A 149 -25.34 9.78 -6.37
N LYS A 150 -25.35 8.45 -6.41
CA LYS A 150 -25.76 7.61 -7.55
C LYS A 150 -24.89 7.75 -8.81
N SER A 151 -23.73 8.39 -8.72
CA SER A 151 -22.76 8.42 -9.83
C SER A 151 -21.85 7.20 -9.78
N VAL A 152 -21.42 6.74 -10.96
CA VAL A 152 -20.47 5.64 -11.09
C VAL A 152 -19.06 6.18 -10.89
N GLU A 153 -18.32 5.56 -10.00
CA GLU A 153 -16.94 5.88 -9.68
C GLU A 153 -16.03 4.73 -10.09
N SER A 154 -14.92 5.04 -10.76
CA SER A 154 -13.92 4.05 -11.14
C SER A 154 -12.81 4.05 -10.10
N LEU A 155 -12.50 2.87 -9.57
CA LEU A 155 -11.50 2.68 -8.52
C LEU A 155 -10.30 1.94 -9.09
N SER A 156 -9.11 2.38 -8.72
CA SER A 156 -7.84 1.73 -9.08
C SER A 156 -7.30 0.81 -7.98
N GLY A 157 -7.97 0.78 -6.83
CA GLY A 157 -7.70 -0.10 -5.71
C GLY A 157 -8.82 0.01 -4.68
N VAL A 158 -8.91 -0.97 -3.79
CA VAL A 158 -9.91 -1.01 -2.72
C VAL A 158 -9.30 -1.61 -1.45
N CYS A 159 -9.80 -1.20 -0.29
CA CYS A 159 -9.49 -1.92 0.93
C CYS A 159 -10.32 -3.19 1.03
N ALA A 160 -9.66 -4.31 1.27
CA ALA A 160 -10.26 -5.62 1.46
C ALA A 160 -9.64 -6.28 2.69
N GLN A 161 -10.43 -7.06 3.42
CA GLN A 161 -9.89 -7.86 4.51
C GLN A 161 -9.01 -8.96 3.94
N VAL A 162 -7.86 -9.16 4.56
CA VAL A 162 -6.88 -10.17 4.18
C VAL A 162 -6.75 -11.21 5.29
N SER A 163 -6.88 -12.47 4.91
CA SER A 163 -6.54 -13.63 5.73
C SER A 163 -5.32 -14.33 5.11
N CYS A 164 -4.43 -14.83 5.95
CA CYS A 164 -3.17 -15.44 5.53
C CYS A 164 -3.06 -16.86 6.10
N ASP A 165 -2.79 -17.83 5.24
CA ASP A 165 -2.34 -19.17 5.66
C ASP A 165 -0.83 -19.23 5.55
N GLU A 166 -0.15 -19.23 6.71
CA GLU A 166 1.31 -19.26 6.79
C GLU A 166 1.90 -20.59 6.29
N GLY A 167 1.23 -21.71 6.55
CA GLY A 167 1.70 -23.04 6.18
C GLY A 167 1.70 -23.25 4.66
N ARG A 168 0.71 -22.67 3.97
CA ARG A 168 0.60 -22.72 2.49
C ARG A 168 1.16 -21.49 1.79
N ARG A 169 1.50 -20.43 2.53
CA ARG A 169 1.84 -19.09 2.01
C ARG A 169 0.79 -18.58 1.03
N THR A 170 -0.48 -18.69 1.39
CA THR A 170 -1.61 -18.24 0.57
C THR A 170 -2.32 -17.05 1.18
N VAL A 171 -2.74 -16.13 0.31
CA VAL A 171 -3.55 -14.95 0.66
C VAL A 171 -5.00 -15.25 0.31
N GLU A 172 -5.90 -14.96 1.22
CA GLU A 172 -7.34 -14.96 0.96
C GLU A 172 -7.90 -13.57 1.22
N VAL A 173 -8.85 -13.15 0.40
CA VAL A 173 -9.38 -11.78 0.42
C VAL A 173 -10.89 -11.79 0.53
N GLN A 174 -11.41 -10.87 1.34
CA GLN A 174 -12.83 -10.55 1.41
C GLN A 174 -13.00 -9.08 1.04
N TYR A 175 -13.73 -8.82 -0.04
CA TYR A 175 -14.05 -7.48 -0.54
C TYR A 175 -15.51 -7.10 -0.25
N LYS A 176 -15.85 -5.82 -0.39
CA LYS A 176 -17.19 -5.30 -0.03
C LYS A 176 -18.31 -6.05 -0.76
N GLY A 177 -19.30 -6.49 0.00
CA GLY A 177 -20.44 -7.28 -0.50
C GLY A 177 -20.15 -8.77 -0.74
N SER A 178 -18.92 -9.24 -0.50
CA SER A 178 -18.65 -10.67 -0.33
C SER A 178 -18.91 -11.09 1.11
N ASN A 179 -19.56 -12.25 1.29
CA ASN A 179 -19.78 -12.85 2.62
C ASN A 179 -18.71 -13.89 3.00
N THR A 180 -17.78 -14.18 2.09
CA THR A 180 -16.74 -15.19 2.29
C THR A 180 -15.38 -14.69 1.79
N PHE A 181 -14.31 -15.23 2.36
CA PHE A 181 -12.97 -15.11 1.82
C PHE A 181 -12.84 -15.92 0.52
N LYS A 182 -12.09 -15.38 -0.44
CA LYS A 182 -11.72 -16.04 -1.69
C LYS A 182 -10.19 -16.12 -1.76
N GLU A 183 -9.66 -17.27 -2.16
CA GLU A 183 -8.22 -17.42 -2.40
C GLU A 183 -7.77 -16.44 -3.49
N CYS A 184 -6.65 -15.76 -3.24
CA CYS A 184 -6.06 -14.77 -4.13
C CYS A 184 -4.59 -15.14 -4.39
N PRO A 185 -4.32 -16.04 -5.37
CA PRO A 185 -2.96 -16.49 -5.65
C PRO A 185 -2.05 -15.36 -6.12
N GLU A 186 -0.85 -15.26 -5.57
CA GLU A 186 0.13 -14.20 -5.86
C GLU A 186 0.32 -13.97 -7.37
N GLY A 187 0.27 -12.71 -7.80
CA GLY A 187 0.49 -12.31 -9.20
C GLY A 187 -0.67 -12.59 -10.15
N THR A 188 -1.77 -13.16 -9.65
CA THR A 188 -3.01 -13.37 -10.42
C THR A 188 -4.03 -12.25 -10.17
N SER A 189 -5.25 -12.40 -10.66
CA SER A 189 -6.36 -11.51 -10.35
C SER A 189 -7.64 -12.30 -10.20
N ILE A 190 -8.51 -11.86 -9.29
CA ILE A 190 -9.81 -12.47 -9.05
C ILE A 190 -10.93 -11.54 -9.53
N ASP A 191 -12.01 -12.13 -10.03
CA ASP A 191 -13.20 -11.39 -10.41
C ASP A 191 -13.99 -10.96 -9.17
N VAL A 192 -14.43 -9.70 -9.17
CA VAL A 192 -15.25 -9.13 -8.10
C VAL A 192 -16.72 -9.40 -8.40
N GLU A 193 -17.21 -10.46 -7.78
CA GLU A 193 -18.61 -10.86 -7.83
C GLU A 193 -19.31 -10.38 -6.55
N SER A 194 -19.96 -9.22 -6.61
CA SER A 194 -20.64 -8.60 -5.47
C SER A 194 -21.67 -7.58 -5.96
N SER A 195 -22.77 -7.41 -5.22
CA SER A 195 -23.76 -6.36 -5.50
C SER A 195 -23.24 -4.94 -5.22
N ALA A 196 -22.09 -4.82 -4.55
CA ALA A 196 -21.45 -3.53 -4.30
C ALA A 196 -20.71 -3.01 -5.54
N PHE A 197 -20.40 -3.84 -6.54
CA PHE A 197 -19.63 -3.47 -7.72
C PHE A 197 -20.39 -3.76 -9.01
N GLN A 198 -20.07 -3.02 -10.07
CA GLN A 198 -20.49 -3.41 -11.41
C GLN A 198 -19.71 -4.63 -11.89
N SER A 199 -20.32 -5.39 -12.80
CA SER A 199 -19.70 -6.59 -13.37
C SER A 199 -18.42 -6.26 -14.15
N GLY A 200 -17.40 -7.11 -14.04
CA GLY A 200 -16.18 -7.04 -14.84
C GLY A 200 -14.98 -6.42 -14.10
N GLY A 201 -15.18 -5.94 -12.88
CA GLY A 201 -14.08 -5.48 -12.03
C GLY A 201 -13.26 -6.65 -11.47
N LYS A 202 -11.95 -6.42 -11.30
CA LYS A 202 -10.98 -7.39 -10.79
C LYS A 202 -10.13 -6.80 -9.68
N ILE A 203 -9.73 -7.65 -8.73
CA ILE A 203 -8.71 -7.36 -7.72
C ILE A 203 -7.44 -8.11 -8.09
N LYS A 204 -6.31 -7.41 -8.09
CA LYS A 204 -4.98 -7.98 -8.31
C LYS A 204 -4.48 -8.57 -7.00
N CYS A 205 -4.07 -9.82 -7.04
CA CYS A 205 -3.61 -10.52 -5.85
C CYS A 205 -2.21 -10.06 -5.47
N PRO A 206 -2.02 -9.58 -4.22
CA PRO A 206 -0.74 -9.09 -3.75
C PRO A 206 0.23 -10.25 -3.57
N LYS A 207 1.50 -9.92 -3.34
CA LYS A 207 2.43 -10.92 -2.83
C LYS A 207 2.12 -11.23 -1.38
N TYR A 208 2.38 -12.45 -0.95
CA TYR A 208 2.19 -12.84 0.45
C TYR A 208 2.95 -11.89 1.39
N ASP A 209 4.21 -11.60 1.07
CA ASP A 209 5.10 -10.78 1.90
C ASP A 209 4.70 -9.29 1.96
N GLU A 210 3.75 -8.84 1.13
CA GLU A 210 3.27 -7.45 1.14
C GLU A 210 2.11 -7.23 2.11
N VAL A 211 1.40 -8.30 2.52
CA VAL A 211 0.17 -8.21 3.34
C VAL A 211 0.10 -9.21 4.50
N CYS A 212 1.06 -10.14 4.61
CA CYS A 212 1.04 -11.22 5.61
C CYS A 212 2.24 -11.28 6.55
N THR A 213 3.27 -10.45 6.36
CA THR A 213 4.47 -10.41 7.22
C THR A 213 4.37 -9.38 8.33
N ILE A 214 3.45 -8.44 8.20
CA ILE A 214 3.15 -7.39 9.16
C ILE A 214 1.63 -7.31 9.26
N THR A 215 1.11 -6.85 10.39
CA THR A 215 -0.28 -6.43 10.52
C THR A 215 -0.49 -5.01 9.94
N PRO A 216 -1.75 -4.64 9.64
CA PRO A 216 -2.09 -3.28 9.26
C PRO A 216 -1.73 -2.18 10.28
N ASP A 217 -1.52 -2.53 11.57
CA ASP A 217 -1.03 -1.62 12.61
C ASP A 217 0.51 -1.67 12.82
N GLY A 218 1.25 -2.29 11.89
CA GLY A 218 2.71 -2.26 11.87
C GLY A 218 3.41 -3.29 12.78
N ARG A 219 2.70 -4.29 13.31
CA ARG A 219 3.32 -5.36 14.11
C ARG A 219 3.81 -6.49 13.21
N SER A 220 5.01 -6.98 13.49
CA SER A 220 5.55 -8.14 12.78
C SER A 220 4.72 -9.40 13.04
N ARG A 221 4.48 -10.16 11.97
CA ARG A 221 3.95 -11.53 12.01
C ARG A 221 5.05 -12.59 11.87
N LEU A 222 6.30 -12.18 11.69
CA LEU A 222 7.43 -13.11 11.66
C LEU A 222 7.62 -13.76 13.03
N SER A 223 7.69 -15.08 13.05
CA SER A 223 7.95 -15.88 14.25
C SER A 223 9.32 -16.54 14.18
N MET A 224 9.98 -16.72 15.33
CA MET A 224 11.22 -17.48 15.39
C MET A 224 10.90 -18.98 15.28
N ASN A 225 11.41 -19.63 14.23
CA ASN A 225 11.45 -21.10 14.12
C ASN A 225 12.63 -21.69 14.90
#